data_AF-A0AAW2RJ28-F1
#
_entry.id   AF-A0AAW2RJ28-F1
#
_cell.length_a   1.000
_cell.length_b   1.000
_cell.length_c   1.000
_cell.angle_alpha   90.00
_cell.angle_beta   90.00
_cell.angle_gamma   90.00
#
_symmetry.space_group_name_H-M   'P 1'
#
loop_
_entity.id
_entity.type
_entity.pdbx_description
1 polymer ?
#
loop_
_entity_poly.entity_id
_entity_poly.type
_entity_poly.pdbx_seq_one_letter_code
_entity_poly.pdbx_strand_id
1 'polypeptide(L)'
;MTYQSSDGTFTWKPIQEKPLYVSPQPQKLQELQPPLLQYHRYCFCGVTSSKVMVRKPGPKQGSLFFGCGNWTAARGARCQYFEWASP
;
A
#
# COMPACT_ATOMS: atom_id res chain seq x y z
N MET A 1 -3.04 56.76 -15.51
CA MET A 1 -3.53 55.84 -14.45
C MET A 1 -3.04 54.45 -14.84
N THR A 2 -1.90 54.02 -14.33
CA THR A 2 -1.34 52.70 -14.64
C THR A 2 -2.00 51.68 -13.71
N TYR A 3 -2.78 50.76 -14.27
CA TYR A 3 -3.24 49.57 -13.58
C TYR A 3 -2.65 48.35 -14.30
N GLN A 4 -1.75 47.66 -13.63
CA GLN A 4 -1.23 46.35 -14.02
C GLN A 4 -2.06 45.30 -13.30
N SER A 5 -2.62 44.34 -14.05
CA SER A 5 -3.06 43.06 -13.49
C SER A 5 -2.71 41.95 -14.47
N SER A 6 -2.05 40.94 -13.92
CA SER A 6 -1.30 39.92 -14.61
C SER A 6 -2.06 38.59 -14.75
N ASP A 7 -1.47 37.72 -15.57
CA ASP A 7 -1.57 36.25 -15.58
C ASP A 7 -2.79 35.61 -16.25
N GLY A 8 -2.63 35.33 -17.54
CA GLY A 8 -3.52 34.48 -18.31
C GLY A 8 -2.90 33.99 -19.61
N THR A 9 -1.83 33.18 -19.55
CA THR A 9 -1.26 32.55 -20.75
C THR A 9 -1.30 31.02 -20.63
N PHE A 10 -2.46 30.46 -21.02
CA PHE A 10 -2.60 29.05 -21.39
C PHE A 10 -1.64 28.74 -22.53
N THR A 11 -0.51 28.11 -22.22
CA THR A 11 0.42 27.62 -23.24
C THR A 11 0.40 26.11 -23.22
N TRP A 12 -0.36 25.52 -24.13
CA TRP A 12 -0.24 24.11 -24.49
C TRP A 12 1.20 23.83 -24.92
N LYS A 13 1.83 22.81 -24.33
CA LYS A 13 3.15 22.33 -24.77
C LYS A 13 3.11 20.83 -25.08
N PRO A 14 3.85 20.39 -26.10
CA PRO A 14 3.57 19.18 -26.87
C PRO A 14 4.04 17.91 -26.14
N ILE A 15 3.31 16.82 -26.38
CA ILE A 15 3.72 15.45 -26.02
C ILE A 15 5.01 15.13 -26.78
N GLN A 16 6.08 14.86 -26.05
CA GLN A 16 7.36 14.44 -26.64
C GLN A 16 7.70 13.04 -26.13
N GLU A 17 7.53 12.07 -27.03
CA GLU A 17 7.97 10.68 -26.92
C GLU A 17 9.44 10.58 -26.50
N LYS A 18 9.73 9.69 -25.55
CA LYS A 18 11.04 9.03 -25.45
C LYS A 18 10.85 7.52 -25.33
N PRO A 19 11.43 6.70 -26.24
CA PRO A 19 11.15 5.27 -26.33
C PRO A 19 11.96 4.40 -25.35
N LEU A 20 11.28 3.37 -24.87
CA LEU A 20 11.73 1.99 -24.58
C LEU A 20 13.09 1.78 -23.88
N TYR A 21 13.02 1.66 -22.54
CA TYR A 21 13.57 0.48 -21.87
C TYR A 21 12.72 0.17 -20.64
N VAL A 22 11.50 -0.36 -20.86
CA VAL A 22 10.80 -1.07 -19.81
C VAL A 22 11.41 -2.46 -19.78
N SER A 23 12.30 -2.70 -18.82
CA SER A 23 12.73 -4.05 -18.47
C SER A 23 11.45 -4.89 -18.30
N PRO A 24 11.32 -6.05 -18.98
CA PRO A 24 10.24 -6.97 -18.69
C PRO A 24 10.50 -7.54 -17.30
N GLN A 25 10.03 -6.83 -16.27
CA GLN A 25 9.70 -7.45 -15.01
C GLN A 25 8.73 -8.58 -15.37
N PRO A 26 9.02 -9.85 -15.04
CA PRO A 26 8.03 -10.89 -15.12
C PRO A 26 6.96 -10.50 -14.11
N GLN A 27 5.96 -9.77 -14.57
CA GLN A 27 4.67 -9.60 -13.93
C GLN A 27 4.08 -10.99 -13.89
N LYS A 28 4.54 -11.72 -12.86
CA LYS A 28 4.12 -13.03 -12.44
C LYS A 28 2.62 -12.98 -12.50
N LEU A 29 2.08 -13.71 -13.49
CA LEU A 29 0.74 -14.24 -13.54
C LEU A 29 0.10 -14.14 -12.15
N GLN A 30 -0.63 -13.04 -11.92
CA GLN A 30 -1.70 -13.00 -10.96
C GLN A 30 -2.86 -13.62 -11.76
N GLU A 31 -2.71 -14.86 -12.23
CA GLU A 31 -3.22 -16.04 -11.52
C GLU A 31 -4.47 -15.58 -10.81
N LEU A 32 -5.56 -15.74 -11.55
CA LEU A 32 -6.93 -15.71 -11.08
C LEU A 32 -7.00 -16.65 -9.88
N GLN A 33 -6.51 -16.19 -8.74
CA GLN A 33 -6.83 -16.79 -7.47
C GLN A 33 -8.35 -16.65 -7.42
N PRO A 34 -9.10 -17.75 -7.32
CA PRO A 34 -10.54 -17.65 -7.10
C PRO A 34 -10.76 -16.70 -5.92
N PRO A 35 -11.93 -16.07 -5.75
CA PRO A 35 -12.26 -15.41 -4.49
C PRO A 35 -12.39 -16.47 -3.39
N LEU A 36 -11.25 -17.08 -3.03
CA LEU A 36 -10.98 -17.78 -1.79
C LEU A 36 -11.25 -16.73 -0.75
N LEU A 37 -12.50 -16.68 -0.26
CA LEU A 37 -13.02 -15.77 0.74
C LEU A 37 -11.86 -15.26 1.60
N GLN A 38 -11.28 -14.14 1.19
CA GLN A 38 -10.08 -13.64 1.85
C GLN A 38 -10.66 -13.09 3.13
N TYR A 39 -10.69 -13.91 4.18
CA TYR A 39 -11.39 -13.57 5.41
C TYR A 39 -10.71 -12.34 5.99
N HIS A 40 -11.32 -11.18 5.74
CA HIS A 40 -10.81 -9.89 6.17
C HIS A 40 -10.95 -9.87 7.69
N ARG A 41 -9.83 -10.02 8.38
CA ARG A 41 -9.76 -9.82 9.82
C ARG A 41 -9.80 -8.33 10.08
N TYR A 42 -10.75 -7.87 10.90
CA TYR A 42 -10.88 -6.47 11.27
C TYR A 42 -10.22 -6.24 12.62
N CYS A 43 -9.51 -5.13 12.77
CA CYS A 43 -8.95 -4.73 14.07
C CYS A 43 -10.01 -3.99 14.91
N PHE A 44 -9.67 -3.64 16.16
CA PHE A 44 -10.57 -2.88 17.04
C PHE A 44 -10.93 -1.46 16.55
N CYS A 45 -10.25 -0.95 15.52
CA CYS A 45 -10.64 0.30 14.85
C CYS A 45 -11.75 0.12 13.80
N GLY A 46 -12.19 -1.11 13.52
CA GLY A 46 -13.16 -1.41 12.46
C GLY A 46 -12.60 -1.38 11.04
N VAL A 47 -11.27 -1.32 10.88
CA VAL A 47 -10.60 -1.37 9.56
C VAL A 47 -9.97 -2.73 9.32
N THR A 48 -9.76 -3.09 8.06
CA THR A 48 -9.03 -4.30 7.66
C THR A 48 -7.65 -4.33 8.30
N SER A 49 -7.32 -5.43 8.96
CA SER A 49 -6.01 -5.63 9.58
C SER A 49 -4.90 -5.79 8.54
N SER A 50 -3.69 -5.42 8.95
CA SER A 50 -2.49 -5.60 8.12
C SER A 50 -1.85 -6.95 8.43
N LYS A 51 -1.55 -7.73 7.40
CA LYS A 51 -0.82 -9.00 7.51
C LYS A 51 0.68 -8.75 7.50
N VAL A 52 1.39 -9.16 8.56
CA VAL A 52 2.81 -8.90 8.77
C VAL A 52 3.55 -10.20 9.08
N MET A 53 4.78 -10.33 8.58
CA MET A 53 5.66 -11.47 8.85
C MET A 53 6.65 -11.14 9.96
N VAL A 54 6.86 -12.07 10.89
CA VAL A 54 7.90 -11.97 11.90
C VAL A 54 9.26 -12.21 11.25
N ARG A 55 10.06 -11.14 11.14
CA ARG A 55 11.43 -11.21 10.62
C ARG A 55 12.50 -11.35 11.70
N LYS A 56 12.13 -11.16 12.96
CA LYS A 56 13.05 -11.33 14.08
C LYS A 56 13.47 -12.80 14.18
N PRO A 57 14.75 -13.08 14.44
CA PRO A 57 15.23 -14.45 14.62
C PRO A 57 14.57 -15.07 15.86
N GLY A 58 14.14 -16.33 15.73
CA GLY A 58 13.54 -17.08 16.83
C GLY A 58 12.52 -18.13 16.36
N PRO A 59 11.88 -18.85 17.29
CA PRO A 59 10.99 -19.98 16.97
C PRO A 59 9.78 -19.61 16.10
N LYS A 60 9.38 -18.33 16.10
CA LYS A 60 8.26 -17.80 15.31
C LYS A 60 8.73 -17.04 14.06
N GLN A 61 10.01 -17.11 13.69
CA GLN A 61 10.52 -16.50 12.47
C GLN A 61 9.76 -17.02 11.25
N GLY A 62 9.38 -16.12 10.35
CA GLY A 62 8.59 -16.44 9.16
C GLY A 62 7.09 -16.61 9.42
N SER A 63 6.65 -16.66 10.68
CA SER A 63 5.22 -16.71 11.01
C SER A 63 4.52 -15.40 10.64
N LEU A 64 3.26 -15.51 10.23
CA LEU A 64 2.42 -14.37 9.86
C LEU A 64 1.45 -14.03 10.98
N PHE A 65 1.28 -12.74 11.26
CA PHE A 65 0.29 -12.22 12.19
C PHE A 65 -0.49 -11.07 11.54
N PHE A 66 -1.66 -10.76 12.11
CA PHE A 66 -2.50 -9.65 11.75
C PHE A 66 -2.43 -8.58 12.84
N GLY A 67 -2.16 -7.34 12.45
CA GLY A 67 -2.08 -6.18 13.32
C GLY A 67 -3.04 -5.07 12.90
N CYS A 68 -3.06 -3.96 13.64
CA CYS A 68 -3.89 -2.80 13.29
C CYS A 68 -3.62 -2.30 11.86
N GLY A 69 -4.67 -2.19 11.04
CA GLY A 69 -4.57 -1.61 9.69
C GLY A 69 -4.23 -0.12 9.68
N ASN A 70 -4.61 0.62 10.72
CA ASN A 70 -4.24 2.03 10.93
C ASN A 70 -2.86 2.13 11.58
N TRP A 71 -1.85 1.49 11.00
CA TRP A 71 -0.45 1.64 11.42
C TRP A 71 0.23 2.78 10.65
N THR A 72 0.95 3.64 11.35
CA THR A 72 1.75 4.71 10.74
C THR A 72 3.14 4.74 11.36
N ALA A 73 4.16 5.14 10.59
CA ALA A 73 5.52 5.26 11.12
C ALA A 73 5.62 6.30 12.26
N ALA A 74 4.82 7.36 12.21
CA ALA A 74 4.86 8.45 13.19
C ALA A 74 4.13 8.13 14.51
N ARG A 75 3.06 7.32 14.48
CA ARG A 75 2.21 7.06 15.67
C ARG A 75 2.10 5.59 16.05
N GLY A 76 2.71 4.69 15.28
CA GLY A 76 2.54 3.25 15.45
C GLY A 76 1.13 2.78 15.12
N ALA A 77 0.75 1.66 15.74
CA ALA A 77 -0.58 1.08 15.60
C ALA A 77 -1.60 1.88 16.43
N ARG A 78 -2.76 2.19 15.83
CA ARG A 78 -3.84 2.91 16.54
C ARG A 78 -4.52 2.07 17.64
N CYS A 79 -4.47 0.74 17.53
CA CYS A 79 -4.99 -0.17 18.55
C CYS A 79 -4.05 -1.37 18.74
N GLN A 80 -4.26 -2.11 19.83
CA GLN A 80 -3.44 -3.27 20.22
C GLN A 80 -3.96 -4.59 19.63
N TYR A 81 -4.73 -4.55 18.54
CA TYR A 81 -5.20 -5.76 17.86
C TYR A 81 -4.01 -6.58 17.36
N PHE A 82 -4.02 -7.87 17.70
CA PHE A 82 -3.01 -8.85 17.32
C PHE A 82 -3.64 -10.24 17.22
N GLU A 83 -3.40 -10.94 16.12
CA GLU A 83 -3.87 -12.31 15.90
C GLU A 83 -2.87 -13.08 15.03
N TRP A 84 -2.56 -14.33 15.36
CA TRP A 84 -1.73 -15.17 14.50
C TRP A 84 -2.52 -15.63 13.26
N ALA A 85 -1.86 -15.72 12.11
CA ALA A 85 -2.51 -16.16 10.87
C ALA A 85 -2.77 -17.68 10.83
N SER A 86 -2.05 -18.43 11.66
CA SER A 86 -2.35 -19.83 11.98
C SER A 86 -3.09 -19.87 13.31
N PRO A 87 -4.16 -20.68 13.44
CA PRO A 87 -4.66 -21.08 14.75
C PRO A 87 -3.58 -21.84 15.54
#